data_AF-Q17LZ0-F1
#
_entry.id   AF-Q17LZ0-F1
#
_cell.length_a   1.000
_cell.length_b   1.000
_cell.length_c   1.000
_cell.angle_alpha   90.00
_cell.angle_beta   90.00
_cell.angle_gamma   90.00
#
_symmetry.space_group_name_H-M   'P 1'
#
loop_
_entity.id
_entity.type
_entity.pdbx_description
1 polymer ?
#
loop_
_entity_poly.entity_id
_entity_poly.type
_entity_poly.pdbx_seq_one_letter_code
_entity_poly.pdbx_strand_id
1 'polypeptide(L)'
;MSCFVKAERYLPKDVLCTTWIQSLQHADIGSIILSSLAIKNAEDNGPTKKDPASSDTLFDGEQPSLEEIRSWGKSFDKLMRSPSGRKAFRDFLRCEYSEENILFWLACEELKKETNPEAIEEKARFIYEDYISILSPKEVSLDSRVREIVNRNMVEPTPHTFDEAQLQIYTLMHRDSYPR
;
A
#
# COMPACT_ATOMS: atom_id res chain seq x y z
N MET A 1 12.00 -11.52 11.92
CA MET A 1 13.35 -11.05 12.34
C MET A 1 14.11 -10.29 11.24
N SER A 2 13.85 -10.53 9.94
CA SER A 2 14.57 -9.83 8.85
C SER A 2 14.25 -8.33 8.74
N CYS A 3 13.00 -7.90 8.99
CA CYS A 3 12.61 -6.49 8.89
C CYS A 3 13.11 -5.61 10.05
N PHE A 4 13.45 -6.19 11.20
CA PHE A 4 13.85 -5.42 12.39
C PHE A 4 15.26 -4.82 12.25
N VAL A 5 16.14 -5.46 11.47
CA VAL A 5 17.54 -5.01 11.30
C VAL A 5 17.66 -3.84 10.32
N LYS A 6 16.65 -3.60 9.47
CA LYS A 6 16.66 -2.48 8.52
C LYS A 6 16.26 -1.14 9.15
N ALA A 7 15.57 -1.17 10.30
CA ALA A 7 15.05 0.01 10.98
C ALA A 7 16.11 0.87 11.72
N GLU A 8 17.32 0.36 11.91
CA GLU A 8 18.31 0.99 12.80
C GLU A 8 19.28 1.97 12.09
N ARG A 9 19.27 2.05 10.75
CA ARG A 9 20.25 2.84 9.99
C ARG A 9 19.80 4.22 9.48
N TYR A 10 18.54 4.62 9.65
CA TYR A 10 18.01 5.83 9.01
C TYR A 10 17.06 6.68 9.89
N LEU A 11 17.33 6.81 11.18
CA LEU A 11 16.57 7.71 12.06
C LEU A 11 17.17 9.12 12.12
N PRO A 12 16.42 10.15 11.68
CA PRO A 12 16.30 11.37 12.46
C PRO A 12 14.83 11.82 12.64
N LYS A 13 14.40 11.76 13.91
CA LYS A 13 13.51 12.67 14.67
C LYS A 13 12.43 13.47 13.92
N ASP A 14 11.25 12.87 13.74
CA ASP A 14 9.99 13.60 13.84
C ASP A 14 9.18 13.05 15.02
N VAL A 15 8.88 13.95 15.96
CA VAL A 15 8.35 13.70 17.32
C VAL A 15 6.89 13.22 17.32
N LEU A 16 6.36 12.83 16.16
CA LEU A 16 5.04 12.23 16.01
C LEU A 16 5.09 10.70 15.96
N CYS A 17 6.24 10.07 15.70
CA CYS A 17 6.30 8.61 15.62
C CYS A 17 6.31 7.93 17.01
N THR A 18 6.86 8.59 18.04
CA THR A 18 7.07 7.97 19.35
C THR A 18 5.82 7.86 20.21
N THR A 19 4.87 8.79 20.09
CA THR A 19 3.56 8.70 20.79
C THR A 19 2.64 7.67 20.14
N TRP A 20 2.82 7.40 18.84
CA TRP A 20 2.12 6.34 18.13
C TRP A 20 2.66 4.95 18.49
N ILE A 21 3.99 4.78 18.58
CA ILE A 21 4.64 3.52 18.95
C ILE A 21 4.28 3.09 20.40
N GLN A 22 4.01 4.01 21.31
CA GLN A 22 3.59 3.66 22.69
C GLN A 22 2.10 3.25 22.81
N SER A 23 1.23 3.70 21.90
CA SER A 23 -0.18 3.23 21.84
C SER A 23 -0.33 1.92 21.06
N LEU A 24 0.71 1.49 20.35
CA LEU A 24 0.76 0.32 19.46
C LEU A 24 0.84 -1.03 20.20
N GLN A 25 0.83 -1.06 21.53
CA GLN A 25 0.89 -2.34 22.26
C GLN A 25 -0.50 -2.99 22.45
N HIS A 26 -1.60 -2.29 22.13
CA HIS A 26 -2.97 -2.79 22.31
C HIS A 26 -4.01 -2.29 21.27
N ALA A 27 -3.60 -1.63 20.20
CA ALA A 27 -4.53 -1.02 19.24
C ALA A 27 -4.73 -1.91 18.00
N ASP A 28 -5.96 -2.41 17.80
CA ASP A 28 -6.43 -3.01 16.54
C ASP A 28 -6.20 -2.03 15.38
N ILE A 29 -5.86 -2.52 14.19
CA ILE A 29 -5.75 -1.75 12.94
C ILE A 29 -6.91 -0.76 12.79
N GLY A 30 -8.12 -1.16 13.19
CA GLY A 30 -9.29 -0.29 13.18
C GLY A 30 -9.12 0.98 14.01
N SER A 31 -8.40 0.91 15.13
CA SER A 31 -8.08 2.05 16.00
C SER A 31 -6.97 2.94 15.42
N ILE A 32 -5.98 2.36 14.75
CA ILE A 32 -4.90 3.08 14.05
C ILE A 32 -5.48 3.87 12.87
N ILE A 33 -6.38 3.23 12.10
CA ILE A 33 -7.08 3.85 10.98
C ILE A 33 -8.03 4.96 11.46
N LEU A 34 -8.81 4.73 12.52
CA LEU A 34 -9.68 5.75 13.11
C LEU A 34 -8.88 6.95 13.61
N SER A 35 -7.71 6.73 14.22
CA SER A 35 -6.85 7.80 14.72
C SER A 35 -6.23 8.60 13.55
N SER A 36 -5.82 7.94 12.46
CA SER A 36 -5.30 8.60 11.25
C SER A 36 -6.38 9.43 10.52
N LEU A 37 -7.62 8.94 10.52
CA LEU A 37 -8.78 9.68 10.00
C LEU A 37 -9.16 10.86 10.91
N ALA A 38 -9.09 10.69 12.23
CA ALA A 38 -9.38 11.76 13.19
C ALA A 38 -8.39 12.94 13.09
N ILE A 39 -7.11 12.68 12.81
CA ILE A 39 -6.10 13.73 12.58
C ILE A 39 -6.45 14.55 11.33
N LYS A 40 -6.87 13.90 10.23
CA LYS A 40 -7.30 14.61 9.01
C LYS A 40 -8.54 15.50 9.24
N ASN A 41 -9.46 15.11 10.13
CA ASN A 41 -10.64 15.92 10.48
C ASN A 41 -10.29 17.16 11.33
N ALA A 42 -9.14 17.19 12.02
CA ALA A 42 -8.72 18.32 12.84
C ALA A 42 -8.08 19.46 12.01
N GLU A 43 -7.50 19.14 10.85
CA GLU A 43 -6.86 20.12 9.96
C GLU A 43 -7.86 20.86 9.05
N ASP A 44 -9.10 20.36 8.91
CA ASP A 44 -10.13 20.92 8.00
C ASP A 44 -11.06 21.98 8.64
N ASN A 45 -10.89 22.31 9.93
CA ASN A 45 -11.74 23.30 10.63
C ASN A 45 -11.12 24.70 10.70
N GLY A 46 -10.62 25.22 9.56
CA GLY A 46 -10.18 26.60 9.39
C GLY A 46 -11.20 27.45 8.60
N PRO A 47 -11.60 28.65 9.04
CA PRO A 47 -12.66 29.39 8.37
C PRO A 47 -12.10 30.29 7.26
N THR A 48 -12.24 29.93 5.98
CA THR A 48 -12.00 30.90 4.89
C THR A 48 -12.88 30.72 3.65
N LYS A 49 -13.74 31.73 3.51
CA LYS A 49 -14.43 32.36 2.37
C LYS A 49 -14.09 31.94 0.92
N LYS A 50 -15.18 31.93 0.12
CA LYS A 50 -15.41 31.76 -1.33
C LYS A 50 -14.38 32.43 -2.29
N ASP A 51 -14.08 31.76 -3.41
CA ASP A 51 -14.49 32.17 -4.78
C ASP A 51 -14.20 31.07 -5.84
N PRO A 52 -14.86 31.07 -7.02
CA PRO A 52 -15.00 29.90 -7.90
C PRO A 52 -14.10 29.95 -9.15
N ALA A 53 -13.94 28.77 -9.78
CA ALA A 53 -13.32 28.47 -11.08
C ALA A 53 -11.87 27.95 -11.03
N SER A 54 -11.74 26.62 -11.04
CA SER A 54 -10.81 25.85 -11.89
C SER A 54 -11.19 24.37 -11.80
N SER A 55 -11.32 23.75 -12.96
CA SER A 55 -11.64 22.35 -13.18
C SER A 55 -10.66 21.42 -12.45
N ASP A 56 -11.12 20.70 -11.44
CA ASP A 56 -10.54 19.42 -11.07
C ASP A 56 -11.64 18.44 -10.64
N THR A 57 -11.61 17.30 -11.32
CA THR A 57 -12.47 16.13 -11.24
C THR A 57 -12.71 15.64 -9.81
N LEU A 58 -13.99 15.72 -9.41
CA LEU A 58 -14.74 14.80 -8.55
C LEU A 58 -13.92 13.68 -7.86
N PHE A 59 -13.25 14.01 -6.76
CA PHE A 59 -12.99 13.03 -5.70
C PHE A 59 -14.24 12.99 -4.81
N ASP A 60 -15.20 12.14 -5.19
CA ASP A 60 -16.26 11.72 -4.27
C ASP A 60 -15.63 10.78 -3.23
N GLY A 61 -14.93 11.40 -2.27
CA GLY A 61 -14.39 10.73 -1.10
C GLY A 61 -15.52 10.49 -0.10
N GLU A 62 -16.42 9.56 -0.42
CA GLU A 62 -17.39 9.06 0.55
C GLU A 62 -16.58 8.56 1.76
N GLN A 63 -16.69 9.27 2.88
CA GLN A 63 -15.96 8.89 4.08
C GLN A 63 -16.42 7.47 4.48
N PRO A 64 -15.47 6.54 4.69
CA PRO A 64 -15.81 5.16 5.01
C PRO A 64 -16.65 5.14 6.29
N SER A 65 -17.76 4.41 6.26
CA SER A 65 -18.64 4.31 7.43
C SER A 65 -17.91 3.65 8.61
N LEU A 66 -18.34 3.93 9.84
CA LEU A 66 -17.78 3.27 11.02
C LEU A 66 -17.89 1.74 10.97
N GLU A 67 -18.94 1.22 10.33
CA GLU A 67 -19.10 -0.22 10.12
C GLU A 67 -18.07 -0.77 9.13
N GLU A 68 -17.81 -0.05 8.04
CA GLU A 68 -16.79 -0.41 7.07
C GLU A 68 -15.40 -0.44 7.72
N ILE A 69 -15.05 0.59 8.49
CA ILE A 69 -13.76 0.66 9.20
C ILE A 69 -13.62 -0.52 10.19
N ARG A 70 -14.67 -0.84 10.94
CA ARG A 70 -14.67 -2.02 11.84
C ARG A 70 -14.53 -3.33 11.08
N SER A 71 -15.00 -3.40 9.83
CA SER A 71 -14.88 -4.59 9.00
C SER A 71 -13.45 -4.84 8.54
N TRP A 72 -12.66 -3.78 8.38
CA TRP A 72 -11.26 -3.85 7.95
C TRP A 72 -10.36 -4.54 8.98
N GLY A 73 -10.56 -4.31 10.28
CA GLY A 73 -9.81 -5.01 11.33
C GLY A 73 -10.16 -6.50 11.46
N LYS A 74 -11.32 -6.92 10.92
CA LYS A 74 -11.77 -8.32 10.97
C LYS A 74 -11.31 -9.17 9.79
N SER A 75 -10.93 -8.56 8.68
CA SER A 75 -10.56 -9.29 7.46
C SER A 75 -9.68 -8.43 6.55
N PHE A 76 -8.49 -8.95 6.27
CA PHE A 76 -7.57 -8.32 5.33
C PHE A 76 -8.17 -8.22 3.92
N ASP A 77 -8.93 -9.23 3.48
CA ASP A 77 -9.62 -9.17 2.19
C ASP A 77 -10.62 -8.00 2.13
N LYS A 78 -11.33 -7.70 3.24
CA LYS A 78 -12.24 -6.55 3.30
C LYS A 78 -11.49 -5.22 3.24
N LEU A 79 -10.37 -5.12 3.97
CA LEU A 79 -9.47 -3.95 3.90
C LEU A 79 -8.97 -3.73 2.47
N MET A 80 -8.47 -4.79 1.82
CA MET A 80 -7.87 -4.73 0.49
C MET A 80 -8.89 -4.52 -0.63
N ARG A 81 -10.17 -4.86 -0.44
CA ARG A 81 -11.25 -4.56 -1.40
C ARG A 81 -11.69 -3.10 -1.35
N SER A 82 -11.64 -2.45 -0.19
CA SER A 82 -12.02 -1.04 -0.04
C SER A 82 -10.93 -0.09 -0.54
N PRO A 83 -11.24 0.87 -1.44
CA PRO A 83 -10.29 1.94 -1.81
C PRO A 83 -9.82 2.75 -0.61
N SER A 84 -10.73 3.09 0.31
CA SER A 84 -10.43 3.80 1.55
C SER A 84 -9.59 2.94 2.49
N GLY A 85 -9.88 1.64 2.57
CA GLY A 85 -9.07 0.67 3.32
C GLY A 85 -7.65 0.56 2.79
N ARG A 86 -7.47 0.38 1.48
CA ARG A 86 -6.14 0.37 0.83
C ARG A 86 -5.36 1.65 1.08
N LYS A 87 -6.03 2.81 1.03
CA LYS A 87 -5.39 4.10 1.31
C LYS A 87 -4.90 4.17 2.76
N ALA A 88 -5.73 3.77 3.72
CA ALA A 88 -5.36 3.77 5.13
C ALA A 88 -4.22 2.77 5.42
N PHE A 89 -4.27 1.60 4.81
CA PHE A 89 -3.21 0.59 4.94
C PHE A 89 -1.90 1.04 4.31
N ARG A 90 -1.92 1.73 3.17
CA ARG A 90 -0.73 2.34 2.58
C ARG A 90 -0.12 3.40 3.50
N ASP A 91 -0.96 4.27 4.08
CA ASP A 91 -0.50 5.30 5.02
C ASP A 91 0.19 4.64 6.24
N PHE A 92 -0.33 3.49 6.73
CA PHE A 92 0.33 2.67 7.76
C PHE A 92 1.66 2.06 7.29
N LEU A 93 1.69 1.39 6.14
CA LEU A 93 2.89 0.76 5.61
C LEU A 93 4.02 1.77 5.35
N ARG A 94 3.67 3.02 5.01
CA ARG A 94 4.64 4.12 4.87
C ARG A 94 5.34 4.41 6.19
N CYS A 95 4.62 4.43 7.31
CA CYS A 95 5.21 4.63 8.64
C CYS A 95 6.15 3.47 9.02
N GLU A 96 5.91 2.27 8.47
CA GLU A 96 6.77 1.09 8.66
C GLU A 96 7.85 0.94 7.58
N TYR A 97 8.00 1.91 6.66
CA TYR A 97 8.93 1.84 5.51
C TYR A 97 8.76 0.56 4.68
N SER A 98 7.51 0.15 4.44
CA SER A 98 7.14 -1.05 3.69
C SER A 98 6.00 -0.80 2.67
N GLU A 99 5.81 0.47 2.28
CA GLU A 99 4.73 0.88 1.36
C GLU A 99 4.90 0.31 -0.05
N GLU A 100 6.11 -0.08 -0.45
CA GLU A 100 6.38 -0.72 -1.73
C GLU A 100 5.54 -1.98 -1.96
N ASN A 101 5.19 -2.70 -0.88
CA ASN A 101 4.42 -3.94 -0.96
C ASN A 101 2.99 -3.71 -1.50
N ILE A 102 2.29 -2.70 -0.97
CA ILE A 102 0.93 -2.38 -1.46
C ILE A 102 0.99 -1.68 -2.81
N LEU A 103 2.02 -0.86 -3.07
CA LEU A 103 2.18 -0.20 -4.35
C LEU A 103 2.42 -1.20 -5.49
N PHE A 104 3.28 -2.20 -5.26
CA PHE A 104 3.46 -3.32 -6.18
C PHE A 104 2.16 -4.08 -6.40
N TRP A 105 1.45 -4.43 -5.33
CA TRP A 105 0.18 -5.15 -5.43
C TRP A 105 -0.85 -4.39 -6.28
N LEU A 106 -0.96 -3.07 -6.07
CA LEU A 106 -1.84 -2.18 -6.85
C LEU A 106 -1.42 -2.12 -8.32
N ALA A 107 -0.12 -2.03 -8.60
CA ALA A 107 0.38 -1.99 -9.98
C ALA A 107 0.04 -3.29 -10.74
N CYS A 108 0.11 -4.44 -10.07
CA CYS A 108 -0.33 -5.71 -10.64
C CYS A 108 -1.84 -5.74 -10.92
N GLU A 109 -2.68 -5.20 -10.02
CA GLU A 109 -4.13 -5.10 -10.28
C GLU A 109 -4.46 -4.21 -11.47
N GLU A 110 -3.69 -3.14 -11.69
CA GLU A 110 -3.86 -2.27 -12.86
C GLU A 110 -3.37 -2.92 -14.15
N LEU A 111 -2.30 -3.72 -14.10
CA LEU A 111 -1.84 -4.51 -15.25
C LEU A 111 -2.89 -5.54 -15.68
N LYS A 112 -3.56 -6.20 -14.73
CA LYS A 112 -4.59 -7.22 -15.01
C LYS A 112 -5.81 -6.70 -15.77
N LYS A 113 -6.09 -5.40 -15.65
CA LYS A 113 -7.19 -4.73 -16.35
C LYS A 113 -6.82 -4.35 -17.78
N GLU A 114 -5.53 -4.36 -18.11
CA GLU A 114 -5.05 -3.99 -19.43
C GLU A 114 -5.32 -5.10 -20.45
N THR A 115 -5.72 -4.69 -21.66
CA THR A 115 -6.01 -5.62 -22.76
C THR A 115 -5.17 -5.32 -24.00
N ASN A 116 -4.59 -4.12 -24.09
CA ASN A 116 -3.70 -3.76 -25.18
C ASN A 116 -2.31 -4.40 -24.96
N PRO A 117 -1.82 -5.25 -25.87
CA PRO A 117 -0.50 -5.91 -25.75
C PRO A 117 0.67 -4.93 -25.56
N GLU A 118 0.69 -3.81 -26.28
CA GLU A 118 1.76 -2.81 -26.16
C GLU A 118 1.78 -2.17 -24.78
N ALA A 119 0.59 -1.86 -24.24
CA ALA A 119 0.45 -1.29 -22.90
C ALA A 119 0.77 -2.31 -21.80
N ILE A 120 0.48 -3.60 -22.02
CA ILE A 120 0.87 -4.69 -21.11
C ILE A 120 2.39 -4.79 -21.03
N GLU A 121 3.07 -4.82 -22.17
CA GLU A 121 4.54 -4.89 -22.23
C GLU A 121 5.17 -3.68 -21.53
N GLU A 122 4.70 -2.47 -21.83
CA GLU A 122 5.21 -1.24 -21.23
C GLU A 122 4.99 -1.22 -19.71
N LYS A 123 3.77 -1.50 -19.23
CA LYS A 123 3.45 -1.55 -17.80
C LYS A 123 4.23 -2.64 -17.08
N ALA A 124 4.37 -3.82 -17.68
CA ALA A 124 5.12 -4.92 -17.09
C ALA A 124 6.61 -4.55 -16.93
N ARG A 125 7.20 -3.87 -17.91
CA ARG A 125 8.58 -3.36 -17.81
C ARG A 125 8.72 -2.37 -16.66
N PHE A 126 7.80 -1.42 -16.52
CA PHE A 126 7.82 -0.48 -15.39
C PHE A 126 7.66 -1.17 -14.04
N ILE A 127 6.74 -2.12 -13.91
CA ILE A 127 6.56 -2.91 -12.68
C ILE A 127 7.85 -3.66 -12.34
N TYR A 128 8.50 -4.25 -13.33
CA TYR A 128 9.75 -4.97 -13.14
C TYR A 128 10.86 -4.05 -12.65
N GLU A 129 11.07 -2.91 -13.32
CA GLU A 129 12.10 -1.94 -12.97
C GLU A 129 11.88 -1.34 -11.57
N ASP A 130 10.64 -0.99 -11.22
CA ASP A 130 10.33 -0.36 -9.94
C ASP A 130 10.30 -1.36 -8.77
N TYR A 131 9.85 -2.60 -8.95
CA TYR A 131 9.58 -3.48 -7.80
C TYR A 131 10.34 -4.80 -7.81
N ILE A 132 10.81 -5.29 -8.96
CA ILE A 132 11.45 -6.63 -9.07
C ILE A 132 12.97 -6.53 -9.20
N SER A 133 13.46 -5.47 -9.83
CA SER A 133 14.90 -5.25 -10.04
C SER A 133 15.64 -5.15 -8.71
N ILE A 134 16.75 -5.89 -8.59
CA ILE A 134 17.67 -5.82 -7.42
C ILE A 134 18.33 -4.44 -7.25
N LEU A 135 18.25 -3.61 -8.29
CA LEU A 135 18.79 -2.25 -8.27
C LEU A 135 17.74 -1.22 -7.85
N SER A 136 16.47 -1.62 -7.72
CA SER A 136 15.40 -0.70 -7.37
C SER A 136 15.44 -0.34 -5.89
N PRO A 137 15.28 0.95 -5.53
CA PRO A 137 15.07 1.34 -4.14
C PRO A 137 13.72 0.88 -3.56
N LYS A 138 12.76 0.49 -4.41
CA LYS A 138 11.42 -0.01 -4.02
C LYS A 138 11.29 -1.53 -4.23
N GLU A 139 12.41 -2.25 -4.31
CA GLU A 139 12.43 -3.69 -4.51
C GLU A 139 11.58 -4.41 -3.43
N VAL A 140 10.62 -5.23 -3.86
CA VAL A 140 9.82 -6.05 -2.96
C VAL A 140 10.54 -7.37 -2.63
N SER A 141 10.34 -7.86 -1.41
CA SER A 141 10.99 -9.08 -0.93
C SER A 141 10.32 -10.34 -1.51
N LEU A 142 10.89 -10.89 -2.59
CA LEU A 142 10.45 -12.15 -3.20
C LEU A 142 11.41 -13.30 -2.91
N ASP A 143 10.87 -14.52 -2.83
CA ASP A 143 11.71 -15.71 -2.84
C ASP A 143 12.35 -15.95 -4.23
N SER A 144 13.46 -16.68 -4.26
CA SER A 144 14.22 -16.91 -5.49
C SER A 144 13.40 -17.61 -6.58
N ARG A 145 12.52 -18.55 -6.20
CA ARG A 145 11.69 -19.31 -7.15
C ARG A 145 10.67 -18.40 -7.83
N VAL A 146 10.02 -17.53 -7.08
CA VAL A 146 9.04 -16.57 -7.59
C VAL A 146 9.73 -15.56 -8.50
N ARG A 147 10.93 -15.09 -8.14
CA ARG A 147 11.71 -14.20 -9.01
C ARG A 147 12.10 -14.86 -10.33
N GLU A 148 12.50 -16.12 -10.31
CA GLU A 148 12.80 -16.89 -11.53
C GLU A 148 11.57 -17.03 -12.45
N ILE A 149 10.38 -17.25 -11.86
CA ILE A 149 9.12 -17.31 -12.61
C ILE A 149 8.85 -15.96 -13.29
N VAL A 150 8.96 -14.84 -12.56
CA VAL A 150 8.77 -13.50 -13.12
C VAL A 150 9.76 -13.25 -14.26
N ASN A 151 11.05 -13.54 -14.06
CA ASN A 151 12.08 -13.35 -15.09
C ASN A 151 11.79 -14.15 -16.37
N ARG A 152 11.21 -15.35 -16.26
CA ARG A 152 10.79 -16.15 -17.41
C ARG A 152 9.58 -15.55 -18.11
N ASN A 153 8.58 -15.11 -17.35
CA ASN A 153 7.37 -14.51 -17.89
C ASN A 153 7.65 -13.17 -18.59
N MET A 154 8.68 -12.44 -18.17
CA MET A 154 9.08 -11.18 -18.79
C MET A 154 9.61 -11.32 -20.23
N VAL A 155 9.86 -12.53 -20.72
CA VAL A 155 10.19 -12.76 -22.14
C VAL A 155 8.99 -12.44 -23.04
N GLU A 156 7.78 -12.74 -22.58
CA GLU A 156 6.52 -12.39 -23.25
C GLU A 156 5.49 -11.97 -22.18
N PRO A 157 5.49 -10.69 -21.78
CA PRO A 157 4.65 -10.22 -20.70
C PRO A 157 3.16 -10.37 -21.02
N THR A 158 2.42 -10.91 -20.06
CA THR A 158 0.96 -11.01 -20.05
C THR A 158 0.37 -10.25 -18.86
N PRO A 159 -0.96 -10.02 -18.81
CA PRO A 159 -1.60 -9.43 -17.63
C PRO A 159 -1.37 -10.23 -16.33
N HIS A 160 -0.96 -11.50 -16.45
CA HIS A 160 -0.72 -12.44 -15.35
C HIS A 160 0.76 -12.67 -15.04
N THR A 161 1.66 -11.88 -15.64
CA THR A 161 3.13 -12.00 -15.49
C THR A 161 3.58 -12.08 -14.02
N PHE A 162 2.91 -11.33 -13.15
CA PHE A 162 3.28 -11.15 -11.75
C PHE A 162 2.38 -11.90 -10.75
N ASP A 163 1.50 -12.80 -11.17
CA ASP A 163 0.50 -13.42 -10.28
C ASP A 163 1.12 -14.11 -9.04
N GLU A 164 2.18 -14.89 -9.24
CA GLU A 164 2.89 -15.57 -8.14
C GLU A 164 3.57 -14.56 -7.20
N ALA A 165 4.17 -13.51 -7.75
CA ALA A 165 4.82 -12.46 -6.97
C ALA A 165 3.79 -11.63 -6.18
N GLN A 166 2.68 -11.27 -6.82
CA GLN A 166 1.59 -10.54 -6.20
C GLN A 166 0.98 -11.33 -5.04
N LEU A 167 0.79 -12.65 -5.21
CA LEU A 167 0.29 -13.53 -4.15
C LEU A 167 1.27 -13.62 -2.96
N GLN A 168 2.57 -13.72 -3.24
CA GLN A 168 3.59 -13.72 -2.19
C GLN A 168 3.57 -12.42 -1.38
N ILE A 169 3.55 -11.27 -2.05
CA ILE A 169 3.50 -9.97 -1.37
C ILE A 169 2.17 -9.76 -0.63
N TYR A 170 1.05 -10.20 -1.19
CA TYR A 170 -0.24 -10.22 -0.50
C TYR A 170 -0.17 -11.02 0.80
N THR A 171 0.42 -12.21 0.74
CA THR A 171 0.59 -13.10 1.91
C THR A 171 1.53 -12.49 2.93
N LEU A 172 2.61 -11.83 2.50
CA LEU A 172 3.54 -11.11 3.36
C LEU A 172 2.82 -9.99 4.11
N MET A 173 2.08 -9.14 3.41
CA MET A 173 1.30 -8.06 4.05
C MET A 173 0.26 -8.61 5.01
N HIS A 174 -0.45 -9.68 4.63
CA HIS A 174 -1.48 -10.30 5.46
C HIS A 174 -0.93 -10.89 6.77
N ARG A 175 0.26 -11.50 6.71
CA ARG A 175 0.85 -12.21 7.86
C ARG A 175 1.68 -11.32 8.76
N ASP A 176 2.35 -10.33 8.19
CA ASP A 176 3.33 -9.54 8.93
C ASP A 176 2.79 -8.14 9.23
N SER A 177 2.34 -7.40 8.23
CA SER A 177 1.95 -5.98 8.39
C SER A 177 0.54 -5.79 8.90
N TYR A 178 -0.41 -6.62 8.44
CA TYR A 178 -1.80 -6.50 8.83
C TYR A 178 -2.02 -6.75 10.34
N PRO A 179 -1.45 -7.76 11.01
CA PRO A 179 -1.77 -7.99 12.43
C PRO A 179 -1.21 -6.97 13.45
N ARG A 180 -0.43 -5.97 13.00
CA ARG A 180 0.23 -4.95 13.85
C ARG A 180 -0.68 -3.74 14.05
#